data_AF-A0A168RW77-F1
#
_entry.id   AF-A0A168RW77-F1
#
_cell.length_a   1.000
_cell.length_b   1.000
_cell.length_c   1.000
_cell.angle_alpha   90.00
_cell.angle_beta   90.00
_cell.angle_gamma   90.00
#
_symmetry.space_group_name_H-M   'P 1'
#
loop_
_entity.id
_entity.type
_entity.pdbx_description
1 polymer ?
#
loop_
_entity_poly.entity_id
_entity_poly.type
_entity_poly.pdbx_seq_one_letter_code
_entity_poly.pdbx_strand_id
1 'polypeptide(L)'
;MKIQPPRQAQEWSYFSHRESIDMALSSPGIRSNRKTHINRGSSVRMTGNVDQMRRHGRWNIITINGAYLTNLPRELVRSMAGFPTYGRFFYIARATLNPPTSLCKKLFPAIGE
;
A
#
# COMPACT_ATOMS: atom_id res chain seq x y z
N MET A 1 -31.06 -12.87 -1.49
CA MET A 1 -30.91 -11.61 -0.73
C MET A 1 -30.44 -10.54 -1.72
N LYS A 2 -31.14 -9.40 -1.88
CA LYS A 2 -30.77 -8.39 -2.90
C LYS A 2 -29.62 -7.53 -2.36
N ILE A 3 -28.44 -7.66 -2.95
CA ILE A 3 -27.27 -6.83 -2.62
C ILE A 3 -27.51 -5.45 -3.22
N GLN A 4 -27.54 -4.40 -2.39
CA GLN A 4 -27.64 -3.02 -2.89
C GLN A 4 -26.40 -2.68 -3.71
N PRO A 5 -26.55 -1.93 -4.83
CA PRO A 5 -25.40 -1.47 -5.58
C PRO A 5 -24.51 -0.59 -4.69
N PRO A 6 -23.17 -0.73 -4.80
CA PRO A 6 -22.26 0.06 -3.99
C PRO A 6 -22.51 1.54 -4.27
N ARG A 7 -22.69 2.32 -3.20
CA ARG A 7 -22.76 3.78 -3.29
C ARG A 7 -21.51 4.28 -4.01
N GLN A 8 -21.68 5.06 -5.08
CA GLN A 8 -20.55 5.71 -5.73
C GLN A 8 -19.83 6.59 -4.69
N ALA A 9 -18.60 6.21 -4.34
CA ALA A 9 -17.81 6.96 -3.39
C ALA A 9 -17.17 8.15 -4.11
N GLN A 10 -17.40 9.35 -3.57
CA GLN A 10 -16.69 10.55 -4.02
C GLN A 10 -15.24 10.47 -3.56
N GLU A 11 -14.30 10.63 -4.49
CA GLU A 11 -12.88 10.70 -4.15
C GLU A 11 -12.61 11.93 -3.27
N TRP A 12 -11.80 11.74 -2.23
CA TRP A 12 -11.41 12.83 -1.33
C TRP A 12 -10.60 13.89 -2.07
N SER A 13 -10.85 15.15 -1.72
CA SER A 13 -10.14 16.27 -2.33
C SER A 13 -8.65 16.23 -1.97
N TYR A 14 -7.82 16.79 -2.85
CA TYR A 14 -6.39 16.98 -2.58
C TYR A 14 -6.13 17.73 -1.26
N PHE A 15 -6.98 18.71 -0.93
CA PHE A 15 -6.84 19.50 0.29
C PHE A 15 -7.07 18.66 1.55
N SER A 16 -8.13 17.85 1.55
CA SER A 16 -8.41 16.88 2.63
C SER A 16 -7.24 15.91 2.85
N HIS A 17 -6.62 15.43 1.77
CA HIS A 17 -5.42 14.60 1.85
C HIS A 17 -4.21 15.36 2.41
N ARG A 18 -3.99 16.61 1.98
CA ARG A 18 -2.86 17.42 2.43
C ARG A 18 -2.95 17.75 3.92
N GLU A 19 -4.13 18.17 4.39
CA GLU A 19 -4.34 18.55 5.79
C GLU A 19 -4.21 17.37 6.74
N SER A 20 -4.82 16.23 6.40
CA SER A 20 -4.68 15.00 7.21
C SER A 20 -3.22 14.56 7.38
N ILE A 21 -2.43 14.60 6.30
CA ILE A 21 -1.00 14.29 6.37
C ILE A 21 -0.25 15.34 7.19
N ASP A 22 -0.59 16.62 7.06
CA ASP A 22 0.05 17.68 7.84
C ASP A 22 -0.12 17.49 9.35
N MET A 23 -1.34 17.17 9.77
CA MET A 23 -1.65 16.90 11.18
C MET A 23 -0.88 15.69 11.69
N ALA A 24 -0.86 14.60 10.90
CA ALA A 24 -0.14 13.38 11.26
C ALA A 24 1.38 13.60 11.39
N LEU A 25 1.97 14.49 10.58
CA LEU A 25 3.39 14.84 10.67
C LEU A 25 3.69 15.84 11.79
N SER A 26 2.77 16.77 12.07
CA SER A 26 2.92 17.78 13.11
C SER A 26 2.91 17.16 14.51
N SER A 27 2.12 16.10 14.74
CA SER A 27 2.04 15.41 16.03
C SER A 27 3.40 14.90 16.55
N PRO A 28 4.23 14.21 15.75
CA PRO A 28 5.61 13.86 16.12
C PRO A 28 6.66 14.96 15.84
N GLY A 29 6.25 16.16 15.42
CA GLY A 29 7.16 17.27 15.14
C GLY A 29 7.94 17.17 13.81
N ILE A 30 7.49 16.33 12.88
CA ILE A 30 8.14 16.13 11.57
C ILE A 30 7.77 17.29 10.64
N ARG A 31 8.78 18.02 10.17
CA ARG A 31 8.59 19.14 9.22
C ARG A 31 8.85 18.68 7.79
N SER A 32 7.88 18.86 6.90
CA SER A 32 8.03 18.58 5.46
C SER A 32 7.43 19.69 4.62
N ASN A 33 8.18 20.13 3.60
CA ASN A 33 7.71 21.10 2.60
C ASN A 33 6.78 20.46 1.56
N ARG A 34 6.86 19.14 1.37
CA ARG A 34 6.10 18.37 0.38
C ARG A 34 5.20 17.35 1.07
N LYS A 35 4.16 17.83 1.74
CA LYS A 35 3.24 17.03 2.59
C LYS A 35 2.68 15.80 1.86
N THR A 36 2.13 15.98 0.66
CA THR A 36 1.53 14.89 -0.14
C THR A 36 2.54 14.03 -0.92
N HIS A 37 3.81 14.45 -1.02
CA HIS A 37 4.85 13.73 -1.77
C HIS A 37 5.95 13.13 -0.89
N ILE A 38 5.85 13.23 0.43
CA ILE A 38 6.86 12.74 1.38
C ILE A 38 7.19 11.25 1.17
N ASN A 39 6.18 10.45 0.80
CA ASN A 39 6.30 9.00 0.58
C ASN A 39 6.70 8.61 -0.85
N ARG A 40 6.81 9.55 -1.81
CA ARG A 40 7.14 9.20 -3.21
C ARG A 40 8.62 8.85 -3.41
N GLY A 41 9.50 9.41 -2.59
CA GLY A 41 10.95 9.17 -2.68
C GLY A 41 11.43 7.95 -1.89
N SER A 42 10.66 7.46 -0.90
CA SER A 42 11.07 6.35 -0.05
C SER A 42 11.14 5.03 -0.82
N SER A 43 10.14 4.72 -1.65
CA SER A 43 10.12 3.49 -2.47
C SER A 43 11.30 3.39 -3.43
N VAL A 44 11.78 4.53 -3.95
CA VAL A 44 12.93 4.60 -4.87
C VAL A 44 14.26 4.34 -4.14
N ARG A 45 14.36 4.67 -2.85
CA ARG A 45 15.55 4.38 -2.03
C ARG A 45 15.61 2.93 -1.54
N MET A 46 14.46 2.26 -1.47
CA MET A 46 14.33 0.89 -0.99
C MET A 46 14.53 -0.17 -2.09
N THR A 47 14.64 0.26 -3.35
CA THR A 47 14.96 -0.63 -4.46
C THR A 47 16.47 -0.72 -4.64
N GLY A 48 17.00 -1.94 -4.62
CA GLY A 48 18.44 -2.21 -4.69
C GLY A 48 19.02 -2.20 -6.10
N ASN A 49 18.24 -1.83 -7.13
CA ASN A 49 18.71 -1.81 -8.52
C ASN A 49 18.12 -0.62 -9.29
N VAL A 50 18.97 0.06 -10.05
CA VAL A 50 18.66 1.19 -10.95
C VAL A 50 17.59 0.84 -11.99
N ASP A 51 17.57 -0.40 -12.49
CA ASP A 51 16.54 -0.84 -13.45
C ASP A 51 15.14 -0.94 -12.82
N GLN A 52 15.07 -1.26 -11.53
CA GLN A 52 13.82 -1.24 -10.76
C GLN A 52 13.42 0.20 -10.40
N MET A 53 14.37 1.09 -10.09
CA MET A 53 14.10 2.53 -9.90
C MET A 53 13.47 3.18 -11.13
N ARG A 54 14.01 2.90 -12.33
CA ARG A 54 13.49 3.43 -13.61
C ARG A 54 12.05 2.97 -13.87
N ARG A 55 11.69 1.75 -13.45
CA ARG A 55 10.33 1.21 -13.54
C ARG A 55 9.38 1.76 -12.47
N HIS A 56 9.87 2.13 -11.27
CA HIS A 56 9.02 2.60 -10.16
C HIS A 56 8.87 4.12 -10.07
N GLY A 57 9.83 4.89 -10.58
CA GLY A 57 9.82 6.35 -10.54
C GLY A 57 8.73 7.02 -11.39
N ARG A 58 7.96 6.27 -12.20
CA ARG A 58 6.84 6.73 -13.03
C ARG A 58 7.08 8.11 -13.69
N TRP A 59 8.07 8.20 -14.58
CA TRP A 59 8.27 9.38 -15.46
C TRP A 59 7.66 9.22 -16.87
N ASN A 60 6.93 8.14 -17.18
CA ASN A 60 6.20 8.04 -18.46
C ASN A 60 4.99 7.09 -18.35
N ILE A 61 3.84 7.52 -18.87
CA ILE A 61 2.55 6.80 -18.89
C ILE A 61 2.57 5.58 -19.82
N ILE A 62 3.46 5.57 -20.83
CA ILE A 62 3.55 4.51 -21.86
C ILE A 62 4.10 3.20 -21.28
N THR A 63 5.03 3.28 -20.31
CA THR A 63 5.67 2.10 -19.70
C THR A 63 4.74 1.32 -18.77
N ILE A 64 3.66 1.96 -18.33
CA ILE A 64 2.70 1.39 -17.37
C ILE A 64 1.85 0.28 -18.02
N ASN A 65 1.29 0.53 -19.21
CA ASN A 65 0.40 -0.43 -19.87
C ASN A 65 1.14 -1.66 -20.41
N GLY A 66 2.43 -1.54 -20.75
CA GLY A 66 3.27 -2.68 -21.14
C GLY A 66 3.71 -3.57 -19.96
N ALA A 67 3.71 -3.03 -18.73
CA ALA A 67 4.26 -3.72 -17.55
C ALA A 67 3.19 -4.39 -16.66
N TYR A 68 1.91 -4.03 -16.78
CA TYR A 68 0.85 -4.58 -15.92
C TYR A 68 0.40 -6.01 -16.27
N LEU A 69 0.87 -6.59 -17.37
CA LEU A 69 0.52 -7.96 -17.72
C LEU A 69 1.50 -9.02 -17.18
N THR A 70 2.65 -8.65 -16.62
CA THR A 70 3.67 -9.63 -16.18
C THR A 70 4.40 -9.21 -14.89
N ASN A 71 3.69 -9.24 -13.76
CA ASN A 71 4.19 -9.42 -12.38
C ASN A 71 5.24 -8.42 -11.85
N LEU A 72 4.86 -7.71 -10.77
CA LEU A 72 5.82 -6.95 -9.94
C LEU A 72 6.90 -7.88 -9.37
N PRO A 73 8.20 -7.51 -9.38
CA PRO A 73 9.26 -8.34 -8.80
C PRO A 73 9.00 -8.65 -7.32
N ARG A 74 9.09 -9.92 -6.91
CA ARG A 74 8.82 -10.34 -5.52
C ARG A 74 9.72 -9.65 -4.51
N GLU A 75 10.99 -9.44 -4.85
CA GLU A 75 11.96 -8.74 -3.99
C GLU A 75 11.56 -7.31 -3.70
N LEU A 76 11.02 -6.61 -4.71
CA LEU A 76 10.49 -5.26 -4.56
C LEU A 76 9.31 -5.24 -3.58
N VAL A 77 8.30 -6.08 -3.84
CA VAL A 77 7.09 -6.12 -3.01
C VAL A 77 7.45 -6.39 -1.54
N ARG A 78 8.46 -7.24 -1.32
CA ARG A 78 9.00 -7.52 0.01
C ARG A 78 9.70 -6.33 0.63
N SER A 79 10.60 -5.67 -0.10
CA SER A 79 11.27 -4.46 0.39
C SER A 79 10.27 -3.37 0.76
N MET A 80 9.27 -3.10 -0.09
CA MET A 80 8.22 -2.11 0.19
C MET A 80 7.39 -2.43 1.42
N ALA A 81 7.19 -3.71 1.72
CA ALA A 81 6.49 -4.17 2.92
C ALA A 81 7.41 -4.31 4.15
N GLY A 82 8.68 -3.86 4.06
CA GLY A 82 9.65 -3.88 5.16
C GLY A 82 10.31 -5.23 5.42
N PHE A 83 10.19 -6.19 4.49
CA PHE A 83 10.84 -7.50 4.60
C PHE A 83 12.23 -7.52 3.96
N PRO A 84 13.13 -8.41 4.41
CA PRO A 84 14.38 -8.69 3.70
C PRO A 84 14.12 -9.14 2.26
N THR A 85 14.94 -8.68 1.31
CA THR A 85 14.79 -8.96 -0.12
C THR A 85 15.02 -10.45 -0.44
N TYR A 86 15.88 -11.13 0.30
CA TYR A 86 16.25 -12.53 0.06
C TYR A 86 15.20 -13.54 0.55
N GLY A 87 15.07 -14.64 -0.19
CA GLY A 87 13.97 -15.60 -0.11
C GLY A 87 13.98 -16.57 1.08
N ARG A 88 13.78 -16.10 2.31
CA ARG A 88 13.60 -16.97 3.50
C ARG A 88 12.67 -16.41 4.59
N PHE A 89 12.50 -15.10 4.67
CA PHE A 89 11.63 -14.42 5.64
C PHE A 89 10.24 -14.15 5.07
N PHE A 90 9.41 -15.19 4.96
CA PHE A 90 8.07 -15.10 4.35
C PHE A 90 6.93 -15.06 5.37
N TYR A 91 7.23 -15.21 6.65
CA TYR A 91 6.21 -15.42 7.66
C TYR A 91 6.44 -14.48 8.84
N ILE A 92 5.53 -13.53 9.03
CA ILE A 92 5.25 -13.03 10.37
C ILE A 92 4.58 -14.21 11.08
N ALA A 93 5.10 -14.63 12.24
CA ALA A 93 4.42 -15.62 13.06
C ALA A 93 2.96 -15.19 13.22
N ARG A 94 2.02 -15.90 12.58
CA ARG A 94 0.60 -15.60 12.82
C ARG A 94 0.35 -15.85 14.29
N ALA A 95 -0.56 -15.07 14.87
CA ALA A 95 -1.03 -15.34 16.22
C ALA A 95 -1.34 -16.85 16.32
N THR A 96 -0.82 -17.49 17.37
CA THR A 96 -0.93 -18.94 17.59
C THR A 96 -2.38 -19.40 17.74
N LEU A 97 -3.31 -18.46 17.93
CA LEU A 97 -4.74 -18.68 18.07
C LEU A 97 -5.48 -18.17 16.84
N ASN A 98 -6.23 -19.06 16.18
CA ASN A 98 -7.20 -18.66 15.18
C ASN A 98 -8.37 -17.93 15.87
N PRO A 99 -8.84 -16.79 15.34
CA PRO A 99 -9.99 -16.10 15.92
C PRO A 99 -11.24 -17.00 15.84
N PRO A 100 -12.16 -16.94 16.83
CA PRO A 100 -13.41 -17.70 16.79
C PRO A 100 -14.23 -17.37 15.53
N THR A 101 -14.77 -18.40 14.86
CA THR A 101 -15.56 -18.23 13.63
C THR A 101 -16.78 -17.32 13.83
N SER A 102 -17.38 -17.34 15.03
CA SER A 102 -18.49 -16.44 15.39
C SER A 102 -18.09 -14.96 15.34
N LEU A 103 -16.86 -14.63 15.74
CA LEU A 103 -16.33 -13.27 15.66
C LEU A 103 -16.07 -12.86 14.21
N CYS A 104 -15.47 -13.75 13.41
CA CYS A 104 -15.22 -13.49 11.99
C CYS A 104 -16.52 -13.20 11.21
N LYS A 105 -17.55 -14.02 11.42
CA LYS A 105 -18.88 -13.84 10.79
C LYS A 105 -19.57 -12.55 11.23
N LYS A 106 -19.32 -12.08 12.47
CA LYS A 106 -19.89 -10.83 12.97
C LYS A 106 -19.20 -9.60 12.37
N LEU A 107 -17.87 -9.65 12.18
CA LEU A 107 -17.09 -8.53 11.63
C LEU A 107 -17.24 -8.39 10.11
N PHE A 108 -17.26 -9.52 9.40
CA PHE A 108 -17.35 -9.56 7.94
C PHE A 108 -18.48 -10.49 7.49
N PRO A 109 -19.75 -10.09 7.69
CA PRO A 109 -20.91 -10.96 7.44
C PRO A 109 -21.06 -11.36 5.97
N ALA A 110 -20.51 -10.59 5.03
CA ALA A 110 -20.56 -10.86 3.60
C ALA A 110 -19.45 -11.82 3.10
N ILE A 111 -18.47 -12.17 3.94
CA ILE A 111 -17.37 -13.06 3.58
C ILE A 111 -17.68 -14.44 4.17
N GLY A 112 -18.33 -15.32 3.39
CA GLY A 112 -18.69 -16.68 3.83
C GLY A 112 -20.08 -17.19 3.42
N GLU A 113 -20.79 -16.51 2.51
CA GLU A 113 -21.70 -17.19 1.57
C GLU A 113 -20.87 -17.94 0.51
#